data_AF-A0A957VPJ3-F1
#
_entry.id   AF-A0A957VPJ3-F1
#
_cell.length_a   1.000
_cell.length_b   1.000
_cell.length_c   1.000
_cell.angle_alpha   90.00
_cell.angle_beta   90.00
_cell.angle_gamma   90.00
#
_symmetry.space_group_name_H-M   'P 1'
#
loop_
_entity.id
_entity.type
_entity.pdbx_description
1 polymer ?
#
loop_
_entity_poly.entity_id
_entity_poly.type
_entity_poly.pdbx_seq_one_letter_code
_entity_poly.pdbx_strand_id
1 'polypeptide(L)'
;VRGFRQTVRNLPEAAADAIPVIVEKLGVPSAGLEAYLHRLLMTVGGWAGYARYLLWEAELDGRFDSTLDELLAIRLTWELALYNAFMPDGVDAAWAVCRNELAAPHMNPAADAELAGDLLLQTAFEKAHQRALIATMATAGGEGTTARARVQAAFCIDVRSEVFRRAFESVADDVETIGFAGFFGFPIEYVRLGDAHGSAQCPVLLKPQFVIDETVLGADAAAEQAATHVRQLHRRVAKAWRTFKFGAVACFAFVGPVGLAYVKKLVSDSLGLSRPVEHPSTFGLDQATVAKLGPTLESNALAGRITGMTPGQRLDVAEGVLKAMSLTDNFARLVLLVGHGSTTVNNPHASGLDCGACGGHTGEANARVAARVLNDADVRAGLARRGIHVPADTVFVACQHDTTTDEVTLFDKALIPASHGQDVAAVEQQLAAAGRVARA
;
A
#
# COMPACT_ATOMS: atom_id res chain seq x y z
N VAL A 1 -28.20 -26.74 17.63
CA VAL A 1 -28.90 -25.77 18.51
C VAL A 1 -30.40 -25.92 18.34
N ARG A 2 -31.10 -26.48 19.35
CA ARG A 2 -32.56 -26.65 19.31
C ARG A 2 -33.23 -25.27 19.36
N GLY A 3 -34.30 -25.04 18.61
CA GLY A 3 -35.05 -23.77 18.65
C GLY A 3 -34.39 -22.57 17.95
N PHE A 4 -33.24 -22.75 17.26
CA PHE A 4 -32.52 -21.66 16.61
C PHE A 4 -33.39 -20.83 15.66
N ARG A 5 -34.09 -21.47 14.70
CA ARG A 5 -34.95 -20.77 13.73
C ARG A 5 -36.07 -19.97 14.40
N GLN A 6 -36.61 -20.46 15.51
CA GLN A 6 -37.63 -19.74 16.26
C GLN A 6 -37.04 -18.53 16.98
N THR A 7 -35.83 -18.65 17.53
CA THR A 7 -35.11 -17.53 18.15
C THR A 7 -34.90 -16.41 17.13
N VAL A 8 -34.38 -16.72 15.94
CA VAL A 8 -34.17 -15.74 14.86
C VAL A 8 -35.48 -15.07 14.44
N ARG A 9 -36.56 -15.83 14.23
CA ARG A 9 -37.88 -15.29 13.84
C ARG A 9 -38.50 -14.35 14.88
N ASN A 10 -38.10 -14.46 16.14
CA ASN A 10 -38.63 -13.66 17.25
C ASN A 10 -37.81 -12.39 17.51
N LEU A 11 -36.77 -12.12 16.71
CA LEU A 11 -35.94 -10.92 16.80
C LEU A 11 -36.34 -9.91 15.71
N PRO A 12 -36.15 -8.61 15.95
CA PRO A 12 -36.27 -7.58 14.92
C PRO A 12 -35.39 -7.87 13.69
N GLU A 13 -35.82 -7.40 12.52
CA GLU A 13 -35.05 -7.56 11.27
C GLU A 13 -33.81 -6.65 11.22
N ALA A 14 -33.90 -5.45 11.81
CA ALA A 14 -32.81 -4.49 11.84
C ALA A 14 -31.83 -4.74 13.00
N ALA A 15 -30.53 -4.69 12.71
CA ALA A 15 -29.46 -4.90 13.70
C ALA A 15 -29.55 -3.92 14.88
N ALA A 16 -29.79 -2.64 14.60
CA ALA A 16 -29.91 -1.58 15.60
C ALA A 16 -31.03 -1.86 16.64
N ASP A 17 -32.10 -2.54 16.23
CA ASP A 17 -33.22 -2.90 17.09
C ASP A 17 -33.02 -4.27 17.76
N ALA A 18 -32.37 -5.21 17.06
CA ALA A 18 -32.13 -6.56 17.58
C ALA A 18 -31.09 -6.58 18.71
N ILE A 19 -30.03 -5.77 18.61
CA ILE A 19 -28.94 -5.74 19.60
C ILE A 19 -29.46 -5.42 21.02
N PRO A 20 -30.20 -4.32 21.26
CA PRO A 20 -30.73 -4.01 22.59
C PRO A 20 -31.62 -5.13 23.16
N VAL A 21 -32.49 -5.71 22.32
CA VAL A 21 -33.39 -6.80 22.72
C VAL A 21 -32.60 -8.04 23.14
N ILE A 22 -31.53 -8.38 22.42
CA ILE A 22 -30.70 -9.54 22.75
C ILE A 22 -29.90 -9.29 24.03
N VAL A 23 -29.30 -8.11 24.17
CA VAL A 23 -28.55 -7.70 25.36
C VAL A 23 -29.41 -7.77 26.61
N GLU A 24 -30.65 -7.27 26.54
CA GLU A 24 -31.64 -7.36 27.62
C GLU A 24 -31.98 -8.82 27.96
N LYS A 25 -32.25 -9.67 26.95
CA LYS A 25 -32.57 -11.09 27.16
C LYS A 25 -31.42 -11.90 27.76
N LEU A 26 -30.18 -11.56 27.40
CA LEU A 26 -28.98 -12.15 27.99
C LEU A 26 -28.69 -11.58 29.39
N GLY A 27 -29.27 -10.44 29.73
CA GLY A 27 -29.09 -9.76 31.02
C GLY A 27 -27.68 -9.20 31.20
N VAL A 28 -26.99 -8.83 30.11
CA VAL A 28 -25.61 -8.30 30.20
C VAL A 28 -25.63 -7.00 31.01
N PRO A 29 -24.82 -6.86 32.08
CA PRO A 29 -24.80 -5.66 32.89
C PRO A 29 -24.22 -4.47 32.12
N SER A 30 -24.75 -3.27 32.37
CA SER A 30 -24.29 -2.03 31.71
C SER A 30 -22.79 -1.78 31.90
N ALA A 31 -22.26 -2.08 33.10
CA ALA A 31 -20.86 -1.90 33.45
C ALA A 31 -19.90 -2.78 32.61
N GLY A 32 -20.37 -3.93 32.12
CA GLY A 32 -19.57 -4.87 31.33
C GLY A 32 -19.97 -4.94 29.85
N LEU A 33 -20.92 -4.10 29.42
CA LEU A 33 -21.53 -4.21 28.09
C LEU A 33 -20.50 -4.00 26.98
N GLU A 34 -19.69 -2.94 27.06
CA GLU A 34 -18.65 -2.64 26.07
C GLU A 34 -17.66 -3.80 25.94
N ALA A 35 -17.13 -4.28 27.07
CA ALA A 35 -16.17 -5.38 27.11
C ALA A 35 -16.75 -6.67 26.50
N TYR A 36 -18.03 -6.96 26.77
CA TYR A 36 -18.71 -8.12 26.21
C TYR A 36 -18.89 -8.02 24.69
N LEU A 37 -19.41 -6.90 24.19
CA LEU A 37 -19.62 -6.68 22.75
C LEU A 37 -18.28 -6.67 21.99
N HIS A 38 -17.27 -6.00 22.55
CA HIS A 38 -15.93 -5.97 21.99
C HIS A 38 -15.32 -7.37 21.92
N ARG A 39 -15.43 -8.17 23.00
CA ARG A 39 -14.96 -9.55 23.01
C ARG A 39 -15.62 -10.38 21.91
N LEU A 40 -16.95 -10.25 21.71
CA LEU A 40 -17.66 -10.98 20.65
C LEU A 40 -17.12 -10.66 19.25
N LEU A 41 -16.85 -9.39 18.98
CA LEU A 41 -16.23 -8.96 17.71
C LEU A 41 -14.81 -9.51 17.58
N MET A 42 -14.01 -9.48 18.65
CA MET A 42 -12.63 -9.96 18.63
C MET A 42 -12.53 -11.49 18.43
N THR A 43 -13.54 -12.29 18.79
CA THR A 43 -13.57 -13.73 18.43
C THR A 43 -13.60 -13.97 16.92
N VAL A 44 -14.00 -12.97 16.14
CA VAL A 44 -13.98 -12.97 14.67
C VAL A 44 -13.19 -11.78 14.14
N GLY A 45 -12.09 -11.44 14.83
CA GLY A 45 -11.33 -10.19 14.64
C GLY A 45 -10.96 -9.86 13.19
N GLY A 46 -10.70 -10.85 12.33
CA GLY A 46 -10.50 -10.62 10.90
C GLY A 46 -11.72 -10.00 10.20
N TRP A 47 -12.91 -10.55 10.42
CA TRP A 47 -14.17 -10.05 9.86
C TRP A 47 -14.61 -8.74 10.51
N ALA A 48 -14.47 -8.63 11.84
CA ALA A 48 -14.77 -7.39 12.57
C ALA A 48 -13.85 -6.24 12.13
N GLY A 49 -12.56 -6.51 11.94
CA GLY A 49 -11.60 -5.55 11.39
C GLY A 49 -11.96 -5.11 9.98
N TYR A 50 -12.35 -6.04 9.10
CA TYR A 50 -12.83 -5.70 7.76
C TYR A 50 -14.11 -4.84 7.78
N ALA A 51 -15.10 -5.20 8.60
CA ALA A 51 -16.32 -4.40 8.75
C ALA A 51 -16.04 -3.01 9.33
N ARG A 52 -15.12 -2.89 10.29
CA ARG A 52 -14.65 -1.60 10.81
C ARG A 52 -13.94 -0.77 9.72
N TYR A 53 -13.16 -1.43 8.86
CA TYR A 53 -12.50 -0.79 7.72
C TYR A 53 -13.53 -0.22 6.73
N LEU A 54 -14.62 -0.93 6.42
CA LEU A 54 -15.69 -0.42 5.55
C LEU A 54 -16.36 0.82 6.15
N LEU A 55 -16.67 0.80 7.46
CA LEU A 55 -17.19 1.97 8.16
C LEU A 55 -16.20 3.14 8.10
N TRP A 56 -14.92 2.89 8.33
CA TRP A 56 -13.89 3.92 8.27
C TRP A 56 -13.78 4.56 6.87
N GLU A 57 -13.82 3.74 5.81
CA GLU A 57 -13.82 4.23 4.43
C GLU A 57 -15.07 5.06 4.13
N ALA A 58 -16.24 4.64 4.61
CA ALA A 58 -17.47 5.42 4.49
C ALA A 58 -17.38 6.77 5.24
N GLU A 59 -16.80 6.78 6.45
CA GLU A 59 -16.59 7.99 7.27
C GLU A 59 -15.73 9.04 6.53
N LEU A 60 -14.72 8.60 5.76
CA LEU A 60 -13.89 9.50 4.94
C LEU A 60 -14.69 10.25 3.85
N ASP A 61 -15.83 9.69 3.43
CA ASP A 61 -16.76 10.31 2.48
C ASP A 61 -17.98 10.96 3.17
N GLY A 62 -18.00 11.03 4.51
CA GLY A 62 -19.16 11.50 5.27
C GLY A 62 -20.38 10.58 5.17
N ARG A 63 -20.16 9.30 4.82
CA ARG A 63 -21.16 8.24 4.80
C ARG A 63 -21.06 7.37 6.05
N PHE A 64 -21.98 6.42 6.18
CA PHE A 64 -22.00 5.43 7.26
C PHE A 64 -22.19 4.03 6.68
N ASP A 65 -21.53 3.04 7.27
CA ASP A 65 -21.65 1.62 6.89
C ASP A 65 -22.01 0.78 8.12
N SER A 66 -23.14 0.05 8.06
CA SER A 66 -23.69 -0.72 9.18
C SER A 66 -23.14 -2.14 9.30
N THR A 67 -22.19 -2.56 8.44
CA THR A 67 -21.72 -3.96 8.39
C THR A 67 -21.20 -4.46 9.73
N LEU A 68 -20.56 -3.59 10.53
CA LEU A 68 -20.03 -3.97 11.84
C LEU A 68 -21.16 -4.27 12.84
N ASP A 69 -22.21 -3.45 12.83
CA ASP A 69 -23.39 -3.61 13.69
C ASP A 69 -24.17 -4.88 13.30
N GLU A 70 -24.31 -5.13 12.00
CA GLU A 70 -24.93 -6.35 11.46
C GLU A 70 -24.13 -7.61 11.87
N LEU A 71 -22.80 -7.56 11.78
CA LEU A 71 -21.94 -8.64 12.24
C LEU A 71 -22.13 -8.88 13.75
N LEU A 72 -22.14 -7.83 14.56
CA LEU A 72 -22.38 -7.93 15.99
C LEU A 72 -23.76 -8.53 16.30
N ALA A 73 -24.81 -8.10 15.60
CA ALA A 73 -26.16 -8.65 15.75
C ALA A 73 -26.21 -10.14 15.42
N ILE A 74 -25.48 -10.59 14.39
CA ILE A 74 -25.33 -12.01 14.07
C ILE A 74 -24.65 -12.75 15.23
N ARG A 75 -23.54 -12.22 15.77
CA ARG A 75 -22.85 -12.84 16.93
C ARG A 75 -23.77 -12.96 18.14
N LEU A 76 -24.46 -11.88 18.49
CA LEU A 76 -25.39 -11.85 19.62
C LEU A 76 -26.59 -12.79 19.42
N THR A 77 -27.10 -12.91 18.19
CA THR A 77 -28.18 -13.85 17.89
C THR A 77 -27.76 -15.30 18.15
N TRP A 78 -26.51 -15.64 17.83
CA TRP A 78 -25.93 -16.94 18.19
C TRP A 78 -25.80 -17.12 19.71
N GLU A 79 -25.32 -16.12 20.44
CA GLU A 79 -25.25 -16.16 21.91
C GLU A 79 -26.63 -16.45 22.53
N LEU A 80 -27.66 -15.72 22.11
CA LEU A 80 -29.02 -15.92 22.61
C LEU A 80 -29.59 -17.29 22.24
N ALA A 81 -29.36 -17.76 21.01
CA ALA A 81 -29.86 -19.05 20.58
C ALA A 81 -29.16 -20.21 21.29
N LEU A 82 -27.86 -20.09 21.58
CA LEU A 82 -27.11 -21.05 22.37
C LEU A 82 -27.57 -21.05 23.83
N TYR A 83 -27.70 -19.86 24.43
CA TYR A 83 -28.23 -19.71 25.79
C TYR A 83 -29.60 -20.39 25.91
N ASN A 84 -30.55 -20.09 25.03
CA ASN A 84 -31.89 -20.70 25.07
C ASN A 84 -31.87 -22.22 24.86
N ALA A 85 -30.96 -22.74 24.04
CA ALA A 85 -30.89 -24.17 23.75
C ALA A 85 -30.27 -24.98 24.88
N PHE A 86 -29.35 -24.40 25.65
CA PHE A 86 -28.55 -25.09 26.67
C PHE A 86 -28.78 -24.57 28.10
N MET A 87 -29.64 -23.57 28.30
CA MET A 87 -30.07 -23.12 29.63
C MET A 87 -30.57 -24.30 30.50
N PRO A 88 -31.36 -25.27 29.99
CA PRO A 88 -31.75 -26.45 30.77
C PRO A 88 -30.57 -27.35 31.18
N ASP A 89 -29.43 -27.28 30.47
CA ASP A 89 -28.23 -28.09 30.69
C ASP A 89 -27.21 -27.40 31.62
N GLY A 90 -27.62 -26.35 32.33
CA GLY A 90 -26.81 -25.67 33.36
C GLY A 90 -26.02 -24.45 32.88
N VAL A 91 -26.17 -24.03 31.61
CA VAL A 91 -25.50 -22.83 31.08
C VAL A 91 -25.94 -21.55 31.80
N ASP A 92 -27.18 -21.48 32.30
CA ASP A 92 -27.67 -20.29 33.03
C ASP A 92 -26.87 -20.01 34.31
N ALA A 93 -26.54 -21.06 35.07
CA ALA A 93 -25.73 -20.91 36.28
C ALA A 93 -24.31 -20.41 35.96
N ALA A 94 -23.67 -20.98 34.93
CA ALA A 94 -22.36 -20.52 34.47
C ALA A 94 -22.39 -19.09 33.93
N TRP A 95 -23.44 -18.75 33.17
CA TRP A 95 -23.62 -17.41 32.62
C TRP A 95 -23.85 -16.37 33.72
N ALA A 96 -24.61 -16.70 34.77
CA ALA A 96 -24.80 -15.82 35.92
C ALA A 96 -23.48 -15.46 36.61
N VAL A 97 -22.54 -16.40 36.73
CA VAL A 97 -21.18 -16.14 37.25
C VAL A 97 -20.45 -15.16 36.34
N CYS A 98 -20.40 -15.42 35.02
CA CYS A 98 -19.75 -14.55 34.05
C CYS A 98 -20.33 -13.12 34.05
N ARG A 99 -21.66 -12.97 34.19
CA ARG A 99 -22.30 -11.64 34.27
C ARG A 99 -21.85 -10.87 35.52
N ASN A 100 -21.73 -11.55 36.66
CA ASN A 100 -21.27 -10.91 37.89
C ASN A 100 -19.81 -10.48 37.77
N GLU A 101 -18.96 -11.31 37.13
CA GLU A 101 -17.57 -10.95 36.83
C GLU A 101 -17.48 -9.75 35.88
N LEU A 102 -18.30 -9.70 34.84
CA LEU A 102 -18.38 -8.56 33.91
C LEU A 102 -18.81 -7.25 34.59
N ALA A 103 -19.58 -7.34 35.68
CA ALA A 103 -20.00 -6.18 36.47
C ALA A 103 -19.01 -5.80 37.59
N ALA A 104 -17.97 -6.61 37.82
CA ALA A 104 -17.02 -6.36 38.89
C ALA A 104 -16.14 -5.14 38.56
N PRO A 105 -16.00 -4.17 39.50
CA PRO A 105 -15.22 -2.95 39.26
C PRO A 105 -13.69 -3.18 39.27
N HIS A 106 -13.25 -4.32 39.79
CA HIS A 106 -11.84 -4.68 39.92
C HIS A 106 -11.62 -6.10 39.39
N MET A 107 -10.49 -6.31 38.73
CA MET A 107 -10.09 -7.66 38.37
C MET A 107 -9.72 -8.46 39.63
N ASN A 108 -9.52 -9.75 39.45
CA ASN A 108 -8.98 -10.60 40.50
C ASN A 108 -7.64 -10.00 41.02
N PRO A 109 -7.49 -9.72 42.33
CA PRO A 109 -6.26 -9.13 42.89
C PRO A 109 -4.97 -9.91 42.57
N ALA A 110 -5.08 -11.23 42.38
CA ALA A 110 -3.94 -12.05 41.95
C ALA A 110 -3.53 -11.73 40.51
N ALA A 111 -4.50 -11.56 39.61
CA ALA A 111 -4.25 -11.17 38.23
C ALA A 111 -3.72 -9.72 38.13
N ASP A 112 -4.22 -8.81 38.98
CA ASP A 112 -3.69 -7.44 39.06
C ASP A 112 -2.23 -7.43 39.53
N ALA A 113 -1.87 -8.24 40.52
CA ALA A 113 -0.50 -8.33 41.00
C ALA A 113 0.46 -8.92 39.94
N GLU A 114 0.01 -9.94 39.21
CA GLU A 114 0.75 -10.53 38.10
C GLU A 114 0.96 -9.52 36.97
N LEU A 115 -0.11 -8.86 36.51
CA LEU A 115 -0.05 -7.82 35.49
C LEU A 115 0.86 -6.65 35.92
N ALA A 116 0.79 -6.23 37.19
CA ALA A 116 1.66 -5.18 37.71
C ALA A 116 3.15 -5.59 37.66
N GLY A 117 3.45 -6.86 37.93
CA GLY A 117 4.79 -7.43 37.77
C GLY A 117 5.27 -7.38 36.32
N ASP A 118 4.44 -7.82 35.39
CA ASP A 118 4.74 -7.81 33.95
C ASP A 118 4.94 -6.39 33.43
N LEU A 119 4.08 -5.44 33.81
CA LEU A 119 4.20 -4.03 33.43
C LEU A 119 5.48 -3.38 33.99
N LEU A 120 5.88 -3.74 35.21
CA LEU A 120 7.14 -3.27 35.80
C LEU A 120 8.35 -3.78 35.00
N LEU A 121 8.36 -5.06 34.66
CA LEU A 121 9.42 -5.68 33.85
C LEU A 121 9.47 -5.09 32.43
N GLN A 122 8.30 -4.89 31.79
CA GLN A 122 8.19 -4.24 30.49
C GLN A 122 8.76 -2.81 30.52
N THR A 123 8.39 -2.03 31.54
CA THR A 123 8.90 -0.67 31.72
C THR A 123 10.43 -0.65 31.91
N ALA A 124 10.96 -1.61 32.67
CA ALA A 124 12.40 -1.73 32.89
C ALA A 124 13.15 -2.09 31.59
N PHE A 125 12.58 -3.00 30.79
CA PHE A 125 13.10 -3.39 29.47
C PHE A 125 13.12 -2.21 28.49
N GLU A 126 12.02 -1.48 28.36
CA GLU A 126 11.91 -0.29 27.50
C GLU A 126 12.92 0.80 27.89
N LYS A 127 13.07 1.07 29.20
CA LYS A 127 14.08 2.02 29.71
C LYS A 127 15.50 1.56 29.40
N ALA A 128 15.79 0.26 29.45
CA ALA A 128 17.11 -0.26 29.10
C ALA A 128 17.41 -0.07 27.61
N HIS A 129 16.45 -0.39 26.74
CA HIS A 129 16.56 -0.13 25.31
C HIS A 129 16.74 1.36 24.99
N GLN A 130 15.95 2.22 25.64
CA GLN A 130 16.05 3.68 25.48
C GLN A 130 17.44 4.21 25.82
N ARG A 131 18.04 3.77 26.94
CA ARG A 131 19.41 4.17 27.31
C ARG A 131 20.44 3.75 26.26
N ALA A 132 20.33 2.53 25.74
CA ALA A 132 21.23 2.04 24.70
C ALA A 132 21.08 2.86 23.40
N LEU A 133 19.85 3.14 22.97
CA LEU A 133 19.59 3.94 21.77
C LEU A 133 20.14 5.36 21.88
N ILE A 134 19.90 6.03 23.02
CA ILE A 134 20.41 7.38 23.29
C ILE A 134 21.95 7.40 23.22
N ALA A 135 22.61 6.40 23.82
CA ALA A 135 24.07 6.30 23.77
C ALA A 135 24.60 6.17 22.34
N THR A 136 23.95 5.36 21.49
CA THR A 136 24.32 5.22 20.07
C THR A 136 24.14 6.54 19.32
N MET A 137 22.99 7.21 19.48
CA MET A 137 22.73 8.49 18.82
C MET A 137 23.72 9.59 19.23
N ALA A 138 24.15 9.61 20.50
CA ALA A 138 25.13 10.57 20.99
C ALA A 138 26.53 10.42 20.34
N THR A 139 26.84 9.24 19.79
CA THR A 139 28.11 8.97 19.09
C THR A 139 28.05 9.21 17.58
N ALA A 140 26.84 9.33 17.01
CA ALA A 140 26.63 9.52 15.57
C ALA A 140 26.70 11.01 15.21
N GLY A 141 27.89 11.58 15.24
CA GLY A 141 28.17 12.94 14.78
C GLY A 141 29.11 12.93 13.57
N GLY A 142 28.56 12.76 12.37
CA GLY A 142 29.28 13.01 11.12
C GLY A 142 29.17 14.49 10.75
N GLU A 143 30.30 15.16 10.51
CA GLU A 143 30.31 16.48 9.89
C GLU A 143 29.73 16.36 8.47
N GLY A 144 28.61 17.03 8.21
CA GLY A 144 28.03 17.09 6.87
C GLY A 144 28.99 17.78 5.91
N THR A 145 29.35 17.11 4.82
CA THR A 145 30.17 17.70 3.76
C THR A 145 29.37 18.81 3.07
N THR A 146 29.93 20.02 3.01
CA THR A 146 29.30 21.18 2.35
C THR A 146 29.48 21.17 0.82
N ALA A 147 30.16 20.16 0.28
CA ALA A 147 30.38 20.04 -1.16
C ALA A 147 29.10 19.55 -1.84
N ARG A 148 28.77 20.15 -3.00
CA ARG A 148 27.63 19.71 -3.82
C ARG A 148 27.84 18.25 -4.25
N ALA A 149 26.95 17.36 -3.81
CA ALA A 149 26.97 15.96 -4.21
C ALA A 149 26.75 15.82 -5.73
N ARG A 150 27.31 14.78 -6.34
CA ARG A 150 27.02 14.47 -7.75
C ARG A 150 25.62 13.89 -7.89
N VAL A 151 25.23 13.05 -6.93
CA VAL A 151 23.91 12.42 -6.86
C VAL A 151 23.31 12.61 -5.46
N GLN A 152 22.08 13.12 -5.40
CA GLN A 152 21.22 13.02 -4.23
C GLN A 152 20.14 11.99 -4.53
N ALA A 153 19.85 11.09 -3.60
CA ALA A 153 18.83 10.05 -3.80
C ALA A 153 17.85 10.03 -2.64
N ALA A 154 16.62 10.48 -2.88
CA ALA A 154 15.51 10.38 -1.96
C ALA A 154 14.86 8.99 -2.10
N PHE A 155 15.22 8.08 -1.21
CA PHE A 155 14.66 6.72 -1.14
C PHE A 155 13.38 6.70 -0.31
N CYS A 156 12.52 5.73 -0.60
CA CYS A 156 11.44 5.41 0.32
C CYS A 156 11.99 5.07 1.72
N ILE A 157 11.32 5.56 2.76
CA ILE A 157 11.64 5.34 4.18
C ILE A 157 11.35 3.90 4.65
N ASP A 158 11.01 2.98 3.75
CA ASP A 158 10.91 1.56 4.06
C ASP A 158 12.26 1.04 4.58
N VAL A 159 12.23 0.32 5.71
CA VAL A 159 13.44 -0.20 6.38
C VAL A 159 14.31 -1.09 5.48
N ARG A 160 13.71 -1.74 4.47
CA ARG A 160 14.45 -2.54 3.48
C ARG A 160 15.27 -1.67 2.52
N SER A 161 14.83 -0.43 2.29
CA SER A 161 15.62 0.53 1.51
C SER A 161 16.77 1.14 2.33
N GLU A 162 16.72 1.10 3.67
CA GLU A 162 17.83 1.61 4.50
C GLU A 162 19.13 0.83 4.29
N VAL A 163 19.06 -0.49 4.20
CA VAL A 163 20.23 -1.34 3.91
C VAL A 163 20.84 -0.95 2.56
N PHE A 164 20.00 -0.78 1.54
CA PHE A 164 20.44 -0.35 0.21
C PHE A 164 21.07 1.04 0.23
N ARG A 165 20.49 2.01 0.96
CA ARG A 165 21.05 3.36 1.10
C ARG A 165 22.46 3.34 1.67
N ARG A 166 22.68 2.58 2.74
CA ARG A 166 24.02 2.44 3.35
C ARG A 166 25.00 1.76 2.42
N ALA A 167 24.55 0.74 1.69
CA ALA A 167 25.35 0.11 0.65
C ALA A 167 25.72 1.12 -0.45
N PHE A 168 24.78 1.98 -0.87
CA PHE A 168 25.01 2.98 -1.91
C PHE A 168 26.01 4.05 -1.49
N GLU A 169 25.89 4.56 -0.27
CA GLU A 169 26.86 5.50 0.33
C GLU A 169 28.24 4.84 0.50
N SER A 170 28.31 3.54 0.77
CA SER A 170 29.59 2.83 0.93
C SER A 170 30.37 2.58 -0.36
N VAL A 171 29.69 2.60 -1.52
CA VAL A 171 30.32 2.36 -2.83
C VAL A 171 30.59 3.64 -3.60
N ALA A 172 30.13 4.79 -3.12
CA ALA A 172 30.23 6.08 -3.80
C ALA A 172 30.34 7.24 -2.81
N ASP A 173 31.53 7.83 -2.73
CA ASP A 173 31.84 8.93 -1.79
C ASP A 173 31.16 10.28 -2.17
N ASP A 174 30.55 10.37 -3.35
CA ASP A 174 29.91 11.58 -3.91
C ASP A 174 28.39 11.49 -4.02
N VAL A 175 27.80 10.57 -3.24
CA VAL A 175 26.36 10.30 -3.15
C VAL A 175 25.83 10.68 -1.77
N GLU A 176 24.69 11.36 -1.76
CA GLU A 176 23.93 11.65 -0.54
C GLU A 176 22.56 10.96 -0.62
N THR A 177 22.16 10.23 0.43
CA THR A 177 20.83 9.59 0.47
C THR A 177 19.91 10.20 1.53
N ILE A 178 18.65 10.39 1.17
CA ILE A 178 17.60 10.93 2.04
C ILE A 178 16.48 9.89 2.14
N GLY A 179 15.88 9.73 3.31
CA GLY A 179 14.70 8.88 3.49
C GLY A 179 13.43 9.72 3.45
N PHE A 180 12.46 9.35 2.62
CA PHE A 180 11.18 10.05 2.51
C PHE A 180 10.01 9.09 2.24
N ALA A 181 8.78 9.51 2.47
CA ALA A 181 7.63 8.67 2.17
C ALA A 181 7.53 8.39 0.65
N GLY A 182 7.34 7.13 0.26
CA GLY A 182 7.46 6.68 -1.15
C GLY A 182 6.43 7.24 -2.12
N PHE A 183 5.40 7.93 -1.63
CA PHE A 183 4.46 8.68 -2.46
C PHE A 183 4.94 10.10 -2.82
N PHE A 184 6.08 10.53 -2.27
CA PHE A 184 6.74 11.81 -2.56
C PHE A 184 5.83 13.03 -2.41
N GLY A 185 4.85 13.01 -1.50
CA GLY A 185 3.94 14.14 -1.33
C GLY A 185 2.88 14.28 -2.44
N PHE A 186 2.78 13.32 -3.37
CA PHE A 186 1.78 13.30 -4.45
C PHE A 186 0.66 12.29 -4.11
N PRO A 187 -0.41 12.68 -3.41
CA PRO A 187 -1.53 11.79 -3.15
C PRO A 187 -2.37 11.60 -4.43
N ILE A 188 -2.02 10.61 -5.25
CA ILE A 188 -2.66 10.35 -6.55
C ILE A 188 -3.56 9.11 -6.53
N GLU A 189 -4.60 9.13 -7.35
CA GLU A 189 -5.23 7.94 -7.89
C GLU A 189 -4.58 7.68 -9.25
N TYR A 190 -3.99 6.50 -9.44
CA TYR A 190 -3.32 6.16 -10.69
C TYR A 190 -4.20 5.26 -11.55
N VAL A 191 -4.62 5.77 -12.71
CA VAL A 191 -5.50 5.06 -13.64
C VAL A 191 -4.68 4.49 -14.77
N ARG A 192 -4.65 3.15 -14.87
CA ARG A 192 -3.85 2.45 -15.89
C ARG A 192 -4.47 2.54 -17.27
N LEU A 193 -3.64 2.36 -18.31
CA LEU A 193 -4.08 2.48 -19.69
C LEU A 193 -5.22 1.48 -19.97
N GLY A 194 -6.39 1.99 -20.32
CA GLY A 194 -7.59 1.20 -20.63
C GLY A 194 -8.47 0.81 -19.45
N ASP A 195 -8.17 1.28 -18.24
CA ASP A 195 -9.05 1.23 -17.07
C ASP A 195 -9.90 2.51 -16.96
N ALA A 196 -11.08 2.41 -16.34
CA ALA A 196 -11.97 3.55 -16.11
C ALA A 196 -11.77 4.21 -14.73
N HIS A 197 -11.18 3.46 -13.79
CA HIS A 197 -10.91 3.86 -12.41
C HIS A 197 -9.52 3.36 -12.02
N GLY A 198 -8.85 4.11 -11.15
CA GLY A 198 -7.52 3.79 -10.67
C GLY A 198 -7.52 3.21 -9.25
N SER A 199 -6.32 3.05 -8.72
CA SER A 199 -6.12 2.77 -7.29
C SER A 199 -5.47 3.96 -6.59
N ALA A 200 -5.81 4.15 -5.31
CA ALA A 200 -5.19 5.17 -4.48
C ALA A 200 -3.73 4.80 -4.22
N GLN A 201 -2.80 5.66 -4.64
CA GLN A 201 -1.35 5.51 -4.51
C GLN A 201 -0.83 6.43 -3.39
N CYS A 202 -1.50 6.43 -2.24
CA CYS A 202 -1.17 7.30 -1.11
C CYS A 202 -1.36 6.55 0.22
N PRO A 203 -0.87 7.09 1.36
CA PRO A 203 -1.09 6.48 2.66
C PRO A 203 -2.59 6.30 2.87
N VAL A 204 -2.99 5.17 3.47
CA VAL A 204 -4.40 4.81 3.62
C VAL A 204 -5.22 5.94 4.26
N LEU A 205 -4.63 6.68 5.21
CA LEU A 205 -5.24 7.82 5.91
C LEU A 205 -5.58 9.02 5.02
N LEU A 206 -5.11 9.06 3.77
CA LEU A 206 -5.30 10.18 2.85
C LEU A 206 -6.21 9.80 1.69
N LYS A 207 -7.11 10.72 1.34
CA LYS A 207 -7.85 10.65 0.07
C LYS A 207 -6.96 11.16 -1.08
N PRO A 208 -6.94 10.48 -2.23
CA PRO A 208 -6.29 11.00 -3.42
C PRO A 208 -6.80 12.41 -3.78
N GLN A 209 -5.88 13.33 -4.04
CA GLN A 209 -6.21 14.71 -4.46
C GLN A 209 -6.14 14.88 -5.97
N PHE A 210 -5.36 14.04 -6.65
CA PHE A 210 -5.14 14.11 -8.10
C PHE A 210 -5.43 12.77 -8.74
N VAL A 211 -5.92 12.79 -9.97
CA VAL A 211 -6.22 11.58 -10.76
C VAL A 211 -5.26 11.60 -11.93
N ILE A 212 -4.33 10.66 -11.98
CA ILE A 212 -3.25 10.63 -12.96
C ILE A 212 -3.45 9.43 -13.87
N ASP A 213 -3.57 9.69 -15.17
CA ASP A 213 -3.74 8.66 -16.17
C ASP A 213 -2.38 8.15 -16.66
N GLU A 214 -2.34 6.87 -17.01
CA GLU A 214 -1.25 6.24 -17.75
C GLU A 214 -1.49 6.39 -19.26
N THR A 215 -0.51 6.95 -19.96
CA THR A 215 -0.49 7.18 -21.41
C THR A 215 0.70 6.48 -22.05
N VAL A 216 0.72 6.39 -23.39
CA VAL A 216 1.88 5.96 -24.16
C VAL A 216 2.68 7.20 -24.58
N LEU A 217 3.84 7.40 -23.97
CA LEU A 217 4.68 8.57 -24.19
C LEU A 217 5.15 8.68 -25.65
N GLY A 218 4.93 9.85 -26.22
CA GLY A 218 5.27 10.17 -27.61
C GLY A 218 4.37 9.49 -28.65
N ALA A 219 3.27 8.86 -28.24
CA ALA A 219 2.22 8.39 -29.14
C ALA A 219 1.23 9.52 -29.44
N ASP A 220 0.61 9.49 -30.62
CA ASP A 220 -0.56 10.29 -30.90
C ASP A 220 -1.82 9.63 -30.32
N ALA A 221 -2.94 10.38 -30.33
CA ALA A 221 -4.21 9.90 -29.78
C ALA A 221 -4.71 8.61 -30.47
N ALA A 222 -4.41 8.43 -31.76
CA ALA A 222 -4.83 7.24 -32.52
C ALA A 222 -4.05 5.99 -32.08
N ALA A 223 -2.73 6.11 -31.92
CA ALA A 223 -1.87 5.04 -31.45
C ALA A 223 -2.18 4.65 -30.00
N GLU A 224 -2.47 5.61 -29.13
CA GLU A 224 -2.88 5.34 -27.75
C GLU A 224 -4.24 4.60 -27.69
N GLN A 225 -5.21 5.04 -28.50
CA GLN A 225 -6.50 4.35 -28.63
C GLN A 225 -6.33 2.91 -29.14
N ALA A 226 -5.45 2.69 -30.11
CA ALA A 226 -5.14 1.37 -30.62
C ALA A 226 -4.54 0.46 -29.52
N ALA A 227 -3.55 0.95 -28.77
CA ALA A 227 -2.94 0.23 -27.65
C ALA A 227 -3.98 -0.12 -26.57
N THR A 228 -4.84 0.85 -26.22
CA THR A 228 -5.95 0.66 -25.28
C THR A 228 -6.92 -0.42 -25.75
N HIS A 229 -7.33 -0.37 -27.02
CA HIS A 229 -8.26 -1.33 -27.60
C HIS A 229 -7.68 -2.75 -27.61
N VAL A 230 -6.40 -2.89 -28.00
CA VAL A 230 -5.68 -4.18 -27.96
C VAL A 230 -5.67 -4.73 -26.53
N ARG A 231 -5.29 -3.91 -25.54
CA ARG A 231 -5.26 -4.34 -24.14
C ARG A 231 -6.63 -4.81 -23.64
N GLN A 232 -7.69 -4.06 -23.97
CA GLN A 232 -9.06 -4.42 -23.59
C GLN A 232 -9.52 -5.72 -24.25
N LEU A 233 -9.18 -5.94 -25.52
CA LEU A 233 -9.47 -7.18 -26.24
C LEU A 233 -8.78 -8.38 -25.56
N HIS A 234 -7.48 -8.26 -25.28
CA HIS A 234 -6.72 -9.30 -24.57
C HIS A 234 -7.32 -9.63 -23.20
N ARG A 235 -7.72 -8.60 -22.43
CA ARG A 235 -8.41 -8.79 -21.14
C ARG A 235 -9.77 -9.47 -21.29
N ARG A 236 -10.55 -9.14 -22.31
CA ARG A 236 -11.84 -9.81 -22.60
C ARG A 236 -11.64 -11.28 -22.96
N VAL A 237 -10.67 -11.60 -23.82
CA VAL A 237 -10.31 -12.98 -24.18
C VAL A 237 -9.84 -13.75 -22.95
N ALA A 238 -8.97 -13.17 -22.12
CA ALA A 238 -8.49 -13.79 -20.89
C ALA A 238 -9.61 -14.05 -19.89
N LYS A 239 -10.57 -13.11 -19.75
CA LYS A 239 -11.76 -13.28 -18.91
C LYS A 239 -12.63 -14.42 -19.42
N ALA A 240 -12.92 -14.45 -20.73
CA ALA A 240 -13.69 -15.53 -21.34
C ALA A 240 -13.01 -16.90 -21.15
N TRP A 241 -11.69 -16.97 -21.36
CA TRP A 241 -10.88 -18.17 -21.13
C TRP A 241 -10.91 -18.62 -19.66
N ARG A 242 -10.81 -17.68 -18.72
CA ARG A 242 -10.91 -17.97 -17.28
C ARG A 242 -12.29 -18.53 -16.93
N THR A 243 -13.36 -17.90 -17.40
CA THR A 243 -14.74 -18.39 -17.19
C THR A 243 -14.93 -19.79 -17.77
N PHE A 244 -14.36 -20.07 -18.95
CA PHE A 244 -14.37 -21.41 -19.53
C PHE A 244 -13.60 -22.41 -18.66
N LYS A 245 -12.35 -22.10 -18.26
CA LYS A 245 -11.50 -22.99 -17.45
C LYS A 245 -12.14 -23.36 -16.11
N PHE A 246 -12.77 -22.39 -15.43
CA PHE A 246 -13.38 -22.57 -14.12
C PHE A 246 -14.88 -22.89 -14.19
N GLY A 247 -15.45 -23.08 -15.37
CA GLY A 247 -16.83 -23.51 -15.55
C GLY A 247 -17.02 -24.95 -15.07
N ALA A 248 -18.09 -25.20 -14.31
CA ALA A 248 -18.34 -26.48 -13.64
C ALA A 248 -18.34 -27.72 -14.56
N VAL A 249 -18.72 -27.56 -15.84
CA VAL A 249 -18.75 -28.64 -16.84
C VAL A 249 -17.44 -28.75 -17.63
N ALA A 250 -16.74 -27.63 -17.84
CA ALA A 250 -15.56 -27.56 -18.70
C ALA A 250 -14.25 -27.90 -17.95
N CYS A 251 -14.21 -27.73 -16.62
CA CYS A 251 -12.99 -27.94 -15.84
C CYS A 251 -12.44 -29.38 -15.96
N PHE A 252 -13.31 -30.40 -16.00
CA PHE A 252 -12.88 -31.81 -16.12
C PHE A 252 -12.45 -32.17 -17.56
N ALA A 253 -13.17 -31.70 -18.57
CA ALA A 253 -12.82 -31.96 -19.98
C ALA A 253 -11.58 -31.18 -20.44
N PHE A 254 -11.26 -30.07 -19.76
CA PHE A 254 -10.10 -29.22 -20.07
C PHE A 254 -8.76 -29.89 -19.73
N VAL A 255 -8.66 -30.57 -18.59
CA VAL A 255 -7.38 -31.07 -18.06
C VAL A 255 -6.73 -32.11 -18.98
N GLY A 256 -7.52 -32.97 -19.62
CA GLY A 256 -7.00 -34.07 -20.45
C GLY A 256 -6.20 -33.61 -21.68
N PRO A 257 -6.85 -33.09 -22.74
CA PRO A 257 -6.18 -32.74 -24.00
C PRO A 257 -5.34 -31.46 -23.91
N VAL A 258 -5.72 -30.49 -23.07
CA VAL A 258 -4.98 -29.22 -22.96
C VAL A 258 -3.79 -29.35 -22.01
N GLY A 259 -3.83 -30.23 -21.01
CA GLY A 259 -2.73 -30.43 -20.05
C GLY A 259 -1.41 -30.80 -20.71
N LEU A 260 -1.42 -31.68 -21.72
CA LEU A 260 -0.20 -32.08 -22.45
C LEU A 260 0.42 -30.92 -23.25
N ALA A 261 -0.40 -29.97 -23.73
CA ALA A 261 0.10 -28.79 -24.43
C ALA A 261 0.89 -27.84 -23.49
N TYR A 262 0.70 -27.95 -22.17
CA TYR A 262 1.45 -27.17 -21.18
C TYR A 262 2.81 -27.80 -20.83
N VAL A 263 3.13 -29.03 -21.26
CA VAL A 263 4.42 -29.68 -20.92
C VAL A 263 5.60 -28.83 -21.38
N LYS A 264 5.58 -28.32 -22.61
CA LYS A 264 6.64 -27.43 -23.12
C LYS A 264 6.79 -26.18 -22.23
N LYS A 265 5.67 -25.58 -21.82
CA LYS A 265 5.66 -24.40 -20.94
C LYS A 265 6.17 -24.73 -19.54
N LEU A 266 5.77 -25.86 -18.96
CA LEU A 266 6.26 -26.32 -17.66
C LEU A 266 7.77 -26.55 -17.68
N VAL A 267 8.29 -27.15 -18.76
CA VAL A 267 9.74 -27.34 -18.93
C VAL A 267 10.46 -25.99 -19.08
N SER A 268 9.95 -25.08 -19.90
CA SER A 268 10.59 -23.76 -20.07
C SER A 268 10.54 -22.91 -18.80
N ASP A 269 9.42 -22.95 -18.06
CA ASP A 269 9.26 -22.28 -16.77
C ASP A 269 10.21 -22.89 -15.71
N SER A 270 10.36 -24.23 -15.68
CA SER A 270 11.27 -24.92 -14.75
C SER A 270 12.74 -24.64 -15.01
N LEU A 271 13.11 -24.37 -16.27
CA LEU A 271 14.47 -23.98 -16.67
C LEU A 271 14.71 -22.47 -16.57
N GLY A 272 13.73 -21.67 -16.12
CA GLY A 272 13.84 -20.22 -16.04
C GLY A 272 13.90 -19.52 -17.41
N LEU A 273 13.55 -20.20 -18.49
CA LEU A 273 13.58 -19.68 -19.86
C LEU A 273 12.36 -18.81 -20.19
N SER A 274 11.26 -18.99 -19.46
CA SER A 274 10.05 -18.18 -19.58
C SER A 274 9.55 -17.70 -18.23
N ARG A 275 8.82 -16.58 -18.22
CA ARG A 275 8.09 -16.14 -17.03
C ARG A 275 6.73 -16.86 -17.02
N PRO A 276 6.37 -17.57 -15.92
CA PRO A 276 5.13 -18.34 -15.89
C PRO A 276 3.88 -17.48 -16.09
N VAL A 277 3.90 -16.26 -15.54
CA VAL A 277 2.79 -15.31 -15.51
C VAL A 277 3.29 -13.89 -15.79
N GLU A 278 2.66 -13.21 -16.76
CA GLU A 278 2.88 -11.79 -17.04
C GLU A 278 2.42 -10.91 -15.87
N HIS A 279 3.09 -9.78 -15.66
CA HIS A 279 2.68 -8.86 -14.62
C HIS A 279 1.31 -8.21 -14.96
N PRO A 280 0.37 -8.09 -14.01
CA PRO A 280 -0.96 -7.52 -14.30
C PRO A 280 -0.93 -6.09 -14.88
N SER A 281 0.10 -5.31 -14.55
CA SER A 281 0.26 -3.94 -15.07
C SER A 281 0.59 -3.88 -16.57
N THR A 282 1.17 -4.94 -17.13
CA THR A 282 1.60 -4.98 -18.54
C THR A 282 0.77 -5.97 -19.37
N PHE A 283 -0.12 -6.74 -18.73
CA PHE A 283 -0.93 -7.75 -19.40
C PHE A 283 -1.70 -7.18 -20.60
N GLY A 284 -1.52 -7.82 -21.75
CA GLY A 284 -2.19 -7.45 -23.01
C GLY A 284 -1.53 -6.32 -23.79
N LEU A 285 -0.30 -5.94 -23.46
CA LEU A 285 0.50 -4.94 -24.17
C LEU A 285 1.81 -5.56 -24.66
N ASP A 286 2.30 -5.08 -25.81
CA ASP A 286 3.62 -5.45 -26.31
C ASP A 286 4.75 -4.70 -25.57
N GLN A 287 5.98 -5.21 -25.66
CA GLN A 287 7.12 -4.66 -24.93
C GLN A 287 7.52 -3.24 -25.38
N ALA A 288 7.28 -2.87 -26.64
CA ALA A 288 7.57 -1.52 -27.13
C ALA A 288 6.59 -0.49 -26.57
N THR A 289 5.32 -0.87 -26.43
CA THR A 289 4.29 -0.06 -25.76
C THR A 289 4.60 0.05 -24.26
N VAL A 290 4.92 -1.07 -23.58
CA VAL A 290 5.28 -1.09 -22.15
C VAL A 290 6.45 -0.16 -21.84
N ALA A 291 7.50 -0.17 -22.67
CA ALA A 291 8.67 0.69 -22.49
C ALA A 291 8.35 2.20 -22.58
N LYS A 292 7.18 2.55 -23.14
CA LYS A 292 6.72 3.93 -23.30
C LYS A 292 5.55 4.29 -22.39
N LEU A 293 5.04 3.38 -21.55
CA LEU A 293 3.96 3.72 -20.62
C LEU A 293 4.42 4.73 -19.60
N GLY A 294 3.65 5.77 -19.32
CA GLY A 294 3.95 6.73 -18.26
C GLY A 294 2.81 7.64 -17.82
N PRO A 295 2.96 8.34 -16.69
CA PRO A 295 1.92 9.22 -16.17
C PRO A 295 1.79 10.48 -17.02
N THR A 296 0.56 10.88 -17.36
CA THR A 296 0.31 12.23 -17.89
C THR A 296 -0.10 13.19 -16.78
N LEU A 297 0.45 14.40 -16.83
CA LEU A 297 0.03 15.51 -15.95
C LEU A 297 -1.03 16.39 -16.63
N GLU A 298 -1.26 16.19 -17.93
CA GLU A 298 -2.18 16.99 -18.73
C GLU A 298 -3.62 16.68 -18.38
N SER A 299 -4.46 17.71 -18.40
CA SER A 299 -5.86 17.55 -18.06
C SER A 299 -6.62 16.81 -19.16
N ASN A 300 -7.31 15.75 -18.77
CA ASN A 300 -8.18 14.98 -19.66
C ASN A 300 -9.53 14.69 -18.97
N ALA A 301 -10.48 14.15 -19.73
CA ALA A 301 -11.76 13.65 -19.24
C ALA A 301 -11.80 12.13 -19.35
N LEU A 302 -11.87 11.43 -18.20
CA LEU A 302 -11.98 9.98 -18.15
C LEU A 302 -13.21 9.58 -17.33
N ALA A 303 -14.12 8.82 -17.95
CA ALA A 303 -15.35 8.32 -17.30
C ALA A 303 -16.16 9.40 -16.55
N GLY A 304 -16.22 10.62 -17.10
CA GLY A 304 -16.95 11.76 -16.51
C GLY A 304 -16.19 12.51 -15.40
N ARG A 305 -14.91 12.21 -15.18
CA ARG A 305 -14.02 12.88 -14.21
C ARG A 305 -12.91 13.64 -14.93
N ILE A 306 -12.45 14.72 -14.32
CA ILE A 306 -11.25 15.45 -14.78
C ILE A 306 -10.01 14.79 -14.18
N THR A 307 -9.00 14.56 -15.03
CA THR A 307 -7.70 13.99 -14.65
C THR A 307 -6.59 15.02 -14.86
N GLY A 308 -5.37 14.67 -14.48
CA GLY A 308 -4.20 15.53 -14.55
C GLY A 308 -4.08 16.51 -13.37
N MET A 309 -3.17 17.49 -13.53
CA MET A 309 -2.88 18.52 -12.52
C MET A 309 -2.80 19.89 -13.18
N THR A 310 -3.47 20.89 -12.59
CA THR A 310 -3.33 22.28 -13.03
C THR A 310 -1.93 22.84 -12.70
N PRO A 311 -1.42 23.85 -13.42
CA PRO A 311 -0.10 24.43 -13.16
C PRO A 311 0.07 24.92 -11.71
N GLY A 312 -0.97 25.52 -11.12
CA GLY A 312 -0.96 25.94 -9.72
C GLY A 312 -0.80 24.78 -8.74
N GLN A 313 -1.56 23.70 -8.93
CA GLN A 313 -1.43 22.48 -8.13
C GLN A 313 -0.04 21.84 -8.26
N ARG A 314 0.52 21.79 -9.49
CA ARG A 314 1.88 21.27 -9.72
C ARG A 314 2.90 22.06 -8.90
N LEU A 315 2.82 23.40 -8.91
CA LEU A 315 3.71 24.28 -8.15
C LEU A 315 3.55 24.13 -6.62
N ASP A 316 2.31 24.10 -6.13
CA ASP A 316 2.04 23.98 -4.69
C ASP A 316 2.56 22.66 -4.11
N VAL A 317 2.32 21.55 -4.81
CA VAL A 317 2.80 20.22 -4.39
C VAL A 317 4.33 20.14 -4.51
N ALA A 318 4.92 20.70 -5.57
CA ALA A 318 6.38 20.75 -5.74
C ALA A 318 7.08 21.47 -4.58
N GLU A 319 6.57 22.64 -4.18
CA GLU A 319 7.11 23.37 -3.03
C GLU A 319 6.93 22.57 -1.74
N GLY A 320 5.74 22.01 -1.53
CA GLY A 320 5.41 21.21 -0.36
C GLY A 320 6.35 20.02 -0.18
N VAL A 321 6.60 19.26 -1.25
CA VAL A 321 7.49 18.08 -1.18
C VAL A 321 8.95 18.48 -0.93
N LEU A 322 9.47 19.51 -1.62
CA LEU A 322 10.86 19.93 -1.45
C LEU A 322 11.12 20.43 -0.02
N LYS A 323 10.19 21.20 0.55
CA LYS A 323 10.24 21.61 1.96
C LYS A 323 10.14 20.43 2.91
N ALA A 324 9.22 19.49 2.66
CA ALA A 324 9.06 18.30 3.49
C ALA A 324 10.29 17.39 3.49
N MET A 325 11.00 17.29 2.36
CA MET A 325 12.26 16.57 2.24
C MET A 325 13.47 17.33 2.81
N SER A 326 13.29 18.59 3.22
CA SER A 326 14.39 19.53 3.52
C SER A 326 15.39 19.68 2.36
N LEU A 327 14.92 19.49 1.13
CA LEU A 327 15.71 19.60 -0.09
C LEU A 327 15.34 20.90 -0.81
N THR A 328 15.76 22.03 -0.23
CA THR A 328 15.42 23.39 -0.71
C THR A 328 16.59 24.16 -1.30
N ASP A 329 17.82 23.68 -1.07
CA ASP A 329 19.06 24.24 -1.59
C ASP A 329 20.08 23.11 -1.87
N ASN A 330 21.28 23.48 -2.34
CA ASN A 330 22.41 22.58 -2.63
C ASN A 330 22.05 21.33 -3.47
N PHE A 331 21.12 21.46 -4.42
CA PHE A 331 20.69 20.36 -5.27
C PHE A 331 21.86 19.75 -6.06
N ALA A 332 21.98 18.43 -5.98
CA ALA A 332 22.91 17.66 -6.81
C ALA A 332 22.58 17.77 -8.30
N ARG A 333 23.54 17.39 -9.15
CA ARG A 333 23.34 17.38 -10.61
C ARG A 333 22.28 16.35 -11.02
N LEU A 334 22.25 15.18 -10.35
CA LEU A 334 21.17 14.22 -10.44
C LEU A 334 20.47 14.08 -9.09
N VAL A 335 19.14 14.19 -9.10
CA VAL A 335 18.31 13.91 -7.93
C VAL A 335 17.42 12.71 -8.22
N LEU A 336 17.71 11.56 -7.61
CA LEU A 336 16.91 10.34 -7.77
C LEU A 336 15.72 10.37 -6.80
N LEU A 337 14.52 10.12 -7.31
CA LEU A 337 13.33 9.88 -6.51
C LEU A 337 13.04 8.38 -6.56
N VAL A 338 13.48 7.66 -5.53
CA VAL A 338 13.50 6.20 -5.51
C VAL A 338 12.33 5.67 -4.68
N GLY A 339 11.20 5.46 -5.35
CA GLY A 339 10.11 4.68 -4.78
C GLY A 339 10.56 3.23 -4.55
N HIS A 340 9.83 2.44 -3.78
CA HIS A 340 10.12 1.01 -3.68
C HIS A 340 8.95 0.16 -4.13
N GLY A 341 9.24 -1.09 -4.46
CA GLY A 341 8.28 -2.13 -4.75
C GLY A 341 8.89 -3.49 -4.51
N SER A 342 8.19 -4.52 -4.97
CA SER A 342 8.63 -5.90 -4.87
C SER A 342 8.28 -6.69 -6.12
N THR A 343 9.15 -7.60 -6.54
CA THR A 343 8.81 -8.58 -7.57
C THR A 343 8.36 -9.89 -6.91
N THR A 344 7.06 -10.16 -6.97
CA THR A 344 6.50 -11.46 -6.55
C THR A 344 5.55 -12.03 -7.60
N VAL A 345 5.34 -13.35 -7.54
CA VAL A 345 4.42 -14.07 -8.44
C VAL A 345 3.52 -14.96 -7.59
N ASN A 346 2.21 -14.84 -7.79
CA ASN A 346 1.19 -15.63 -7.08
C ASN A 346 1.27 -15.48 -5.54
N ASN A 347 1.50 -14.26 -5.06
CA ASN A 347 1.59 -13.96 -3.64
C ASN A 347 0.35 -13.18 -3.15
N PRO A 348 -0.52 -13.76 -2.30
CA PRO A 348 -1.66 -13.05 -1.73
C PRO A 348 -1.26 -11.89 -0.80
N HIS A 349 0.00 -11.84 -0.37
CA HIS A 349 0.58 -10.78 0.46
C HIS A 349 1.42 -9.78 -0.34
N ALA A 350 1.32 -9.76 -1.68
CA ALA A 350 2.13 -8.87 -2.52
C ALA A 350 2.04 -7.39 -2.09
N SER A 351 0.84 -6.92 -1.75
CA SER A 351 0.63 -5.54 -1.28
C SER A 351 1.34 -5.22 0.05
N GLY A 352 1.60 -6.23 0.89
CA GLY A 352 2.38 -6.08 2.12
C GLY A 352 3.90 -6.00 1.90
N LEU A 353 4.38 -6.36 0.70
CA LEU A 353 5.78 -6.22 0.32
C LEU A 353 6.03 -4.92 -0.46
N ASP A 354 5.00 -4.34 -1.04
CA ASP A 354 5.04 -3.03 -1.67
C ASP A 354 4.93 -1.89 -0.63
N CYS A 355 4.80 -0.65 -1.09
CA CYS A 355 4.91 0.53 -0.24
C CYS A 355 3.64 0.82 0.55
N GLY A 356 3.74 0.77 1.87
CA GLY A 356 2.65 1.19 2.77
C GLY A 356 2.28 2.68 2.60
N ALA A 357 3.26 3.53 2.31
CA ALA A 357 3.03 4.95 1.98
C ALA A 357 2.36 5.16 0.61
N CYS A 358 2.33 4.15 -0.25
CA CYS A 358 1.59 4.17 -1.53
C CYS A 358 0.34 3.29 -1.48
N GLY A 359 -0.15 2.92 -0.28
CA GLY A 359 -1.37 2.11 -0.15
C GLY A 359 -1.20 0.63 -0.51
N GLY A 360 0.02 0.07 -0.38
CA GLY A 360 0.31 -1.31 -0.74
C GLY A 360 0.56 -1.51 -2.24
N HIS A 361 1.10 -0.49 -2.88
CA HIS A 361 1.47 -0.46 -4.30
C HIS A 361 2.93 -0.01 -4.48
N THR A 362 3.50 -0.26 -5.65
CA THR A 362 4.85 0.20 -5.98
C THR A 362 4.92 1.73 -6.01
N GLY A 363 6.04 2.30 -5.58
CA GLY A 363 6.29 3.74 -5.60
C GLY A 363 6.56 4.32 -7.00
N GLU A 364 6.48 3.52 -8.07
CA GLU A 364 6.88 3.91 -9.43
C GLU A 364 6.05 5.08 -9.96
N ALA A 365 4.72 5.05 -9.79
CA ALA A 365 3.83 6.06 -10.35
C ALA A 365 4.09 7.43 -9.69
N ASN A 366 4.20 7.43 -8.35
CA ASN A 366 4.48 8.64 -7.58
C ASN A 366 5.86 9.23 -7.89
N ALA A 367 6.90 8.40 -7.95
CA ALA A 367 8.25 8.84 -8.32
C ALA A 367 8.26 9.51 -9.70
N ARG A 368 7.53 8.94 -10.67
CA ARG A 368 7.45 9.45 -12.05
C ARG A 368 6.64 10.74 -12.15
N VAL A 369 5.52 10.85 -11.44
CA VAL A 369 4.75 12.10 -11.33
C VAL A 369 5.62 13.19 -10.70
N ALA A 370 6.29 12.89 -9.58
CA ALA A 370 7.17 13.81 -8.89
C ALA A 370 8.32 14.32 -9.77
N ALA A 371 9.01 13.42 -10.47
CA ALA A 371 10.09 13.80 -11.37
C ALA A 371 9.61 14.70 -12.52
N ARG A 372 8.43 14.42 -13.10
CA ARG A 372 7.85 15.27 -14.16
C ARG A 372 7.52 16.66 -13.65
N VAL A 373 6.84 16.75 -12.50
CA VAL A 373 6.48 18.03 -11.89
C VAL A 373 7.72 18.85 -11.53
N LEU A 374 8.75 18.23 -10.96
CA LEU A 374 9.98 18.94 -10.54
C LEU A 374 10.91 19.30 -11.72
N ASN A 375 10.76 18.65 -12.87
CA ASN A 375 11.47 19.00 -14.11
C ASN A 375 10.69 19.99 -15.00
N ASP A 376 9.43 20.29 -14.71
CA ASP A 376 8.62 21.24 -15.45
C ASP A 376 9.20 22.67 -15.33
N ALA A 377 9.40 23.33 -16.47
CA ALA A 377 10.05 24.64 -16.52
C ALA A 377 9.22 25.75 -15.84
N ASP A 378 7.90 25.70 -15.96
CA ASP A 378 7.00 26.67 -15.34
C ASP A 378 6.94 26.45 -13.83
N VAL A 379 6.97 25.20 -13.38
CA VAL A 379 7.10 24.85 -11.96
C VAL A 379 8.42 25.35 -11.40
N ARG A 380 9.55 25.11 -12.08
CA ARG A 380 10.87 25.62 -11.63
C ARG A 380 10.92 27.15 -11.58
N ALA A 381 10.35 27.84 -12.55
CA ALA A 381 10.23 29.30 -12.53
C ALA A 381 9.34 29.78 -11.38
N GLY A 382 8.27 29.05 -11.06
CA GLY A 382 7.42 29.28 -9.90
C GLY A 382 8.14 29.09 -8.57
N LEU A 383 8.90 27.99 -8.43
CA LEU A 383 9.69 27.66 -7.25
C LEU A 383 10.73 28.73 -6.95
N ALA A 384 11.42 29.25 -7.97
CA ALA A 384 12.38 30.33 -7.81
C ALA A 384 11.72 31.59 -7.22
N ARG A 385 10.50 31.94 -7.67
CA ARG A 385 9.72 33.04 -7.08
C ARG A 385 9.30 32.79 -5.62
N ARG A 386 9.26 31.53 -5.19
CA ARG A 386 9.00 31.10 -3.80
C ARG A 386 10.27 30.85 -2.99
N GLY A 387 11.44 31.20 -3.52
CA GLY A 387 12.74 31.13 -2.84
C GLY A 387 13.50 29.82 -3.01
N ILE A 388 12.94 28.83 -3.72
CA ILE A 388 13.61 27.54 -3.97
C ILE A 388 14.23 27.56 -5.36
N HIS A 389 15.56 27.56 -5.42
CA HIS A 389 16.31 27.68 -6.67
C HIS A 389 16.89 26.32 -7.06
N VAL A 390 16.23 25.64 -8.00
CA VAL A 390 16.75 24.41 -8.63
C VAL A 390 17.73 24.80 -9.74
N PRO A 391 19.01 24.40 -9.68
CA PRO A 391 19.99 24.68 -10.73
C PRO A 391 19.55 24.14 -12.10
N ALA A 392 19.92 24.84 -13.18
CA ALA A 392 19.55 24.45 -14.55
C ALA A 392 20.16 23.09 -14.97
N ASP A 393 21.28 22.71 -14.36
CA ASP A 393 21.94 21.42 -14.57
C ASP A 393 21.41 20.30 -13.64
N THR A 394 20.42 20.58 -12.78
CA THR A 394 19.78 19.56 -11.93
C THR A 394 18.68 18.86 -12.69
N VAL A 395 18.69 17.53 -12.68
CA VAL A 395 17.64 16.69 -13.28
C VAL A 395 17.09 15.72 -12.24
N PHE A 396 15.78 15.74 -12.03
CA PHE A 396 15.09 14.76 -11.20
C PHE A 396 14.82 13.49 -12.01
N VAL A 397 15.17 12.32 -11.47
CA VAL A 397 15.02 11.03 -12.15
C VAL A 397 14.20 10.08 -11.29
N ALA A 398 13.09 9.59 -11.84
CA ALA A 398 12.25 8.63 -11.18
C ALA A 398 12.90 7.23 -11.20
N CYS A 399 12.93 6.59 -10.04
CA CYS A 399 13.49 5.26 -9.87
C CYS A 399 12.56 4.37 -9.04
N GLN A 400 12.71 3.06 -9.17
CA GLN A 400 12.14 2.09 -8.24
C GLN A 400 13.22 1.15 -7.72
N HIS A 401 13.32 1.03 -6.40
CA HIS A 401 14.05 -0.02 -5.71
C HIS A 401 13.15 -1.25 -5.53
N ASP A 402 13.53 -2.37 -6.14
CA ASP A 402 12.93 -3.66 -5.85
C ASP A 402 13.55 -4.25 -4.59
N THR A 403 12.80 -4.18 -3.49
CA THR A 403 13.23 -4.64 -2.16
C THR A 403 13.39 -6.16 -2.03
N THR A 404 13.01 -6.93 -3.05
CA THR A 404 13.20 -8.39 -3.07
C THR A 404 14.48 -8.82 -3.79
N THR A 405 15.01 -7.95 -4.65
CA THR A 405 16.19 -8.24 -5.47
C THR A 405 17.32 -7.25 -5.23
N ASP A 406 17.10 -6.15 -4.52
CA ASP A 406 18.02 -5.01 -4.38
C ASP A 406 18.50 -4.48 -5.75
N GLU A 407 17.58 -4.42 -6.71
CA GLU A 407 17.79 -3.81 -8.02
C GLU A 407 17.07 -2.46 -8.08
N VAL A 408 17.72 -1.46 -8.66
CA VAL A 408 17.12 -0.13 -8.87
C VAL A 408 16.93 0.11 -10.36
N THR A 409 15.68 0.33 -10.76
CA THR A 409 15.31 0.63 -12.14
C THR A 409 15.09 2.14 -12.30
N LEU A 410 15.75 2.74 -13.29
CA LEU A 410 15.52 4.13 -13.71
C LEU A 410 14.41 4.17 -14.77
N PHE A 411 13.43 5.05 -14.57
CA PHE A 411 12.33 5.26 -15.50
C PHE A 411 12.56 6.49 -16.38
N ASP A 412 11.81 6.56 -17.49
CA ASP A 412 11.73 7.74 -18.35
C ASP A 412 13.10 8.26 -18.85
N LYS A 413 14.06 7.34 -19.06
CA LYS A 413 15.43 7.68 -19.47
C LYS A 413 15.52 8.54 -20.73
N ALA A 414 14.54 8.42 -21.63
CA ALA A 414 14.45 9.24 -22.84
C ALA A 414 14.20 10.74 -22.56
N LEU A 415 13.70 11.09 -21.36
CA LEU A 415 13.49 12.48 -20.93
C LEU A 415 14.75 13.08 -20.27
N ILE A 416 15.77 12.27 -19.98
CA ILE A 416 17.01 12.76 -19.38
C ILE A 416 17.86 13.44 -20.47
N PRO A 417 18.31 14.70 -20.27
CA PRO A 417 19.16 15.39 -21.24
C PRO A 417 20.45 14.62 -21.53
N ALA A 418 20.90 14.63 -22.79
CA ALA A 418 22.14 13.96 -23.20
C ALA A 418 23.39 14.45 -22.43
N SER A 419 23.36 15.68 -21.91
CA SER A 419 24.40 16.25 -21.04
C SER A 419 24.64 15.47 -19.74
N HIS A 420 23.71 14.63 -19.33
CA HIS A 420 23.77 13.83 -18.10
C HIS A 420 24.04 12.35 -18.37
N GLY A 421 24.29 11.95 -19.63
CA GLY A 421 24.43 10.55 -20.01
C GLY A 421 25.57 9.82 -19.28
N GLN A 422 26.70 10.51 -19.02
CA GLN A 422 27.81 9.95 -18.24
C GLN A 422 27.43 9.77 -16.76
N ASP A 423 26.71 10.74 -16.18
CA ASP A 423 26.25 10.68 -14.79
C ASP A 423 25.27 9.52 -14.58
N VAL A 424 24.36 9.31 -15.54
CA VAL A 424 23.40 8.19 -15.53
C VAL A 424 24.11 6.85 -15.66
N ALA A 425 25.05 6.70 -16.59
CA ALA A 425 25.80 5.45 -16.74
C ALA A 425 26.61 5.12 -15.47
N ALA A 426 27.22 6.14 -14.84
CA ALA A 426 27.94 5.97 -13.58
C ALA A 426 27.00 5.56 -12.44
N VAL A 427 25.84 6.20 -12.31
CA VAL A 427 24.89 5.89 -11.23
C VAL A 427 24.26 4.51 -11.38
N GLU A 428 23.96 4.06 -12.61
CA GLU A 428 23.47 2.68 -12.84
C GLU A 428 24.50 1.64 -12.39
N GLN A 429 25.80 1.87 -12.64
CA GLN A 429 26.87 0.98 -12.18
C GLN A 429 27.01 0.98 -10.65
N GLN A 430 26.92 2.15 -10.01
CA GLN A 430 26.99 2.29 -8.56
C GLN A 430 25.78 1.66 -7.87
N LEU A 431 24.56 1.84 -8.40
CA LEU A 431 23.35 1.19 -7.89
C LEU A 431 23.45 -0.34 -8.01
N ALA A 432 23.99 -0.86 -9.10
CA ALA A 432 24.23 -2.30 -9.26
C ALA A 432 25.28 -2.83 -8.27
N ALA A 433 26.30 -2.04 -7.94
CA ALA A 433 27.29 -2.37 -6.91
C ALA A 433 26.69 -2.34 -5.50
N ALA A 434 25.92 -1.30 -5.19
CA ALA A 434 25.18 -1.16 -3.94
C ALA A 434 24.26 -2.35 -3.71
N GLY A 435 23.51 -2.78 -4.73
CA GLY A 435 22.66 -3.97 -4.62
C GLY A 435 23.43 -5.24 -4.29
N ARG A 436 24.66 -5.43 -4.82
CA ARG A 436 25.51 -6.58 -4.44
C ARG A 436 25.95 -6.52 -2.99
N VAL A 437 26.27 -5.32 -2.48
CA VAL A 437 26.68 -5.11 -1.08
C VAL A 437 25.48 -5.30 -0.15
N ALA A 438 24.29 -4.82 -0.52
CA ALA A 438 23.07 -4.97 0.27
C ALA A 438 22.65 -6.44 0.47
N ARG A 439 22.96 -7.29 -0.50
CA ARG A 439 22.67 -8.75 -0.47
C ARG A 439 23.75 -9.61 0.19
N ALA A 440 24.94 -9.04 0.45
CA ALA A 440 26.08 -9.76 1.03
C ALA A 440 25.97 -9.79 2.56
#